data_AF-A0A087W219-F1
#
_entry.id   AF-A0A087W219-F1
#
_cell.length_a   1.000
_cell.length_b   1.000
_cell.length_c   1.000
_cell.angle_alpha   90.00
_cell.angle_beta   90.00
_cell.angle_gamma   90.00
#
_symmetry.space_group_name_H-M   'P 1'
#
loop_
_entity.id
_entity.type
_entity.pdbx_description
1 polymer ?
#
loop_
_entity_poly.entity_id
_entity_poly.type
_entity_poly.pdbx_seq_one_letter_code
_entity_poly.pdbx_strand_id
1 'polypeptide(L)'
;MALMRLEEETGMSFTIRVSKKIREPIEDAIRFRYRRMRYICSLGGNSRTAGAKRTHKCGCPVYFEVVLKPTGLKVSKYSMHHSHAVSPDSVVPSDERRCLTEEEEEFVNSLIMINTDNQNIRRIVRNKYGKLLHAKDLNRLKVKLNYQQQ
;
A
#
# COMPACT_ATOMS: atom_id res chain seq x y z
N MET A 1 -8.10 -6.58 -14.29
CA MET A 1 -6.66 -6.34 -14.54
C MET A 1 -6.36 -5.04 -15.33
N ALA A 2 -7.28 -4.06 -15.42
CA ALA A 2 -7.00 -2.82 -16.17
C ALA A 2 -6.23 -1.78 -15.34
N LEU A 3 -6.60 -1.63 -14.05
CA LEU A 3 -5.91 -0.70 -13.14
C LEU A 3 -4.46 -1.13 -12.89
N MET A 4 -4.23 -2.42 -12.66
CA MET A 4 -2.89 -2.97 -12.42
C MET A 4 -1.93 -2.66 -13.58
N ARG A 5 -2.37 -2.90 -14.83
CA ARG A 5 -1.56 -2.56 -16.01
C ARG A 5 -1.26 -1.07 -16.13
N LEU A 6 -2.25 -0.21 -15.86
CA LEU A 6 -2.02 1.24 -15.83
C LEU A 6 -0.94 1.59 -14.79
N GLU A 7 -1.01 1.03 -13.59
CA GLU A 7 -0.07 1.29 -12.52
C GLU A 7 1.35 0.79 -12.86
N GLU A 8 1.48 -0.38 -13.47
CA GLU A 8 2.74 -0.95 -13.95
C GLU A 8 3.37 -0.11 -15.08
N GLU A 9 2.58 0.29 -16.08
CA GLU A 9 3.08 1.04 -17.25
C GLU A 9 3.46 2.48 -16.90
N THR A 10 2.70 3.12 -16.00
CA THR A 10 2.87 4.56 -15.72
C THR A 10 3.67 4.85 -14.47
N GLY A 11 3.86 3.85 -13.61
CA GLY A 11 4.40 4.06 -12.27
C GLY A 11 3.46 4.82 -11.33
N MET A 12 2.20 5.04 -11.73
CA MET A 12 1.20 5.61 -10.84
C MET A 12 0.73 4.55 -9.85
N SER A 13 0.30 4.97 -8.66
CA SER A 13 -0.40 4.07 -7.75
C SER A 13 -1.63 4.76 -7.19
N PHE A 14 -2.75 4.04 -7.23
CA PHE A 14 -4.06 4.50 -6.89
C PHE A 14 -4.67 3.69 -5.76
N THR A 15 -5.46 4.37 -4.93
CA THR A 15 -6.25 3.73 -3.89
C THR A 15 -7.68 4.26 -3.91
N ILE A 16 -8.64 3.43 -3.51
CA ILE A 16 -10.05 3.82 -3.46
C ILE A 16 -10.25 4.75 -2.27
N ARG A 17 -10.68 6.00 -2.52
CA ARG A 17 -11.04 6.94 -1.46
C ARG A 17 -12.51 6.91 -1.11
N VAL A 18 -13.37 6.77 -2.12
CA VAL A 18 -14.83 6.75 -1.96
C VAL A 18 -15.39 5.63 -2.82
N SER A 19 -16.26 4.82 -2.25
CA SER A 19 -17.03 3.83 -3.00
C SER A 19 -18.50 3.86 -2.59
N LYS A 20 -19.39 3.69 -3.57
CA LYS A 20 -20.83 3.50 -3.35
C LYS A 20 -21.21 2.12 -3.88
N LYS A 21 -21.57 1.21 -2.97
CA LYS A 21 -22.07 -0.12 -3.31
C LYS A 21 -23.47 -0.05 -3.90
N ILE A 22 -23.82 -1.03 -4.73
CA ILE A 22 -25.20 -1.26 -5.15
C ILE A 22 -25.94 -1.88 -3.96
N ARG A 23 -27.12 -1.36 -3.61
CA ARG A 23 -27.86 -1.75 -2.39
C ARG A 23 -28.94 -2.80 -2.65
N GLU A 24 -29.54 -2.78 -3.84
CA GLU A 24 -30.66 -3.64 -4.22
C GLU A 24 -30.20 -4.69 -5.24
N PRO A 25 -30.82 -5.88 -5.28
CA PRO A 25 -30.52 -6.91 -6.26
C PRO A 25 -31.08 -6.51 -7.62
N ILE A 26 -30.40 -5.57 -8.26
CA ILE A 26 -30.52 -5.32 -9.69
C ILE A 26 -29.62 -6.37 -10.38
N GLU A 27 -29.94 -6.85 -11.58
CA GLU A 27 -29.05 -7.77 -12.35
C GLU A 27 -27.59 -7.24 -12.41
N ASP A 28 -27.45 -5.91 -12.46
CA ASP A 28 -26.19 -5.19 -12.36
C ASP A 28 -25.40 -5.46 -11.06
N ALA A 29 -26.05 -5.74 -9.93
CA ALA A 29 -25.41 -6.06 -8.65
C ALA A 29 -24.71 -7.43 -8.66
N ILE A 30 -25.17 -8.35 -9.52
CA ILE A 30 -24.55 -9.66 -9.74
C ILE A 30 -23.21 -9.49 -10.47
N ARG A 31 -23.17 -8.57 -11.44
CA ARG A 31 -21.99 -8.31 -12.28
C ARG A 31 -21.05 -7.25 -11.70
N PHE A 32 -21.57 -6.26 -10.98
CA PHE A 32 -20.82 -5.11 -10.49
C PHE A 32 -21.10 -4.84 -9.01
N ARG A 33 -20.04 -4.84 -8.19
CA ARG A 33 -20.15 -4.61 -6.73
C ARG A 33 -20.41 -3.13 -6.37
N TYR A 34 -20.01 -2.19 -7.22
CA TYR A 34 -20.03 -0.76 -6.92
C TYR A 34 -20.64 0.04 -8.07
N ARG A 35 -21.52 0.99 -7.72
CA ARG A 35 -22.09 1.97 -8.64
C ARG A 35 -21.14 3.13 -8.93
N ARG A 36 -20.28 3.46 -7.97
CA ARG A 36 -19.31 4.55 -8.08
C ARG A 36 -18.07 4.25 -7.26
N MET A 37 -16.89 4.53 -7.81
CA MET A 37 -15.59 4.42 -7.16
C MET A 37 -14.76 5.65 -7.52
N ARG A 38 -14.15 6.30 -6.53
CA ARG A 38 -13.16 7.37 -6.75
C ARG A 38 -11.79 6.88 -6.30
N TYR A 39 -10.88 6.86 -7.25
CA TYR A 39 -9.48 6.52 -7.07
C TYR A 39 -8.67 7.80 -6.89
N ILE A 40 -7.70 7.78 -5.98
CA ILE A 40 -6.77 8.88 -5.73
C ILE A 40 -5.34 8.35 -5.70
N CYS A 41 -4.35 9.20 -5.95
CA CYS A 41 -2.96 8.80 -5.85
C CYS A 41 -2.60 8.38 -4.40
N SER A 42 -1.88 7.26 -4.25
CA SER A 42 -1.41 6.73 -2.96
C SER A 42 -0.03 7.25 -2.56
N LEU A 43 0.74 7.77 -3.53
CA LEU A 43 2.15 8.15 -3.37
C LEU A 43 2.32 9.58 -2.86
N GLY A 44 1.47 10.50 -3.33
CA GLY A 44 1.61 11.93 -3.04
C GLY A 44 0.76 12.44 -1.88
N GLY A 45 1.41 12.97 -0.85
CA GLY A 45 0.75 13.78 0.17
C GLY A 45 1.54 13.93 1.46
N ASN A 46 2.05 15.14 1.71
CA ASN A 46 2.47 15.56 3.04
C ASN A 46 1.32 16.32 3.71
N SER A 47 0.31 15.60 4.23
CA SER A 47 -0.61 16.23 5.19
C SER A 47 0.11 16.35 6.53
N ARG A 48 0.94 17.38 6.69
CA ARG A 48 1.43 17.83 8.01
C ARG A 48 0.35 18.66 8.69
N THR A 49 -0.82 18.07 8.92
CA THR A 49 -1.80 18.64 9.84
C THR A 49 -1.51 18.08 11.23
N ALA A 50 -0.94 18.92 12.10
CA ALA A 50 -0.74 18.60 13.51
C ALA A 50 -2.07 18.10 14.10
N GLY A 51 -2.05 16.89 14.67
CA GLY A 51 -3.22 16.29 15.34
C GLY A 51 -4.12 15.38 14.52
N ALA A 52 -3.97 15.27 13.20
CA ALA A 52 -4.76 14.33 12.40
C ALA A 52 -4.15 12.92 12.42
N LYS A 53 -4.93 11.91 12.82
CA LYS A 53 -4.57 10.48 12.70
C LYS A 53 -4.14 10.22 11.25
N ARG A 54 -3.02 9.50 11.06
CA ARG A 54 -2.31 9.19 9.79
C ARG A 54 -3.14 8.40 8.74
N THR A 55 -4.37 8.75 8.47
CA THR A 55 -5.24 8.03 7.53
C THR A 55 -5.21 8.69 6.15
N HIS A 56 -4.17 8.29 5.40
CA HIS A 56 -3.90 8.53 3.98
C HIS A 56 -3.20 9.86 3.63
N LYS A 57 -2.09 9.72 2.89
CA LYS A 57 -1.29 10.78 2.27
C LYS A 57 -2.12 11.41 1.14
N CYS A 58 -2.90 12.44 1.44
CA CYS A 58 -3.85 13.05 0.50
C CYS A 58 -3.42 14.49 0.14
N GLY A 59 -2.30 14.65 -0.57
CA GLY A 59 -1.86 15.98 -1.06
C GLY A 59 -1.66 16.04 -2.58
N CYS A 60 -1.80 14.92 -3.27
CA CYS A 60 -1.77 14.87 -4.72
C CYS A 60 -3.17 15.17 -5.30
N PRO A 61 -3.31 16.10 -6.26
CA PRO A 61 -4.62 16.44 -6.84
C PRO A 61 -5.12 15.40 -7.85
N VAL A 62 -4.35 14.33 -8.10
CA VAL A 62 -4.73 13.24 -8.99
C VAL A 62 -5.89 12.44 -8.48
N TYR A 63 -6.88 12.25 -9.35
CA TYR A 63 -7.97 11.33 -9.12
C TYR A 63 -8.58 10.87 -10.44
N PHE A 64 -9.27 9.74 -10.41
CA PHE A 64 -10.26 9.43 -11.42
C PHE A 64 -11.47 8.75 -10.79
N GLU A 65 -12.63 8.94 -11.40
CA GLU A 65 -13.89 8.44 -10.92
C GLU A 65 -14.48 7.47 -11.94
N VAL A 66 -14.84 6.28 -11.47
CA VAL A 66 -15.50 5.24 -12.25
C VAL A 66 -16.94 5.14 -11.79
N VAL A 67 -17.88 5.22 -12.73
CA VAL A 67 -19.32 5.13 -12.47
C VAL A 67 -19.92 4.04 -13.34
N LEU A 68 -20.85 3.28 -12.78
CA LEU A 68 -21.66 2.32 -13.51
C LEU A 68 -22.71 3.05 -14.35
N LYS A 69 -22.70 2.77 -15.65
CA LYS A 69 -23.68 3.19 -16.66
C LYS A 69 -24.35 1.94 -17.24
N PRO A 70 -25.47 2.07 -17.98
CA PRO A 70 -26.12 0.91 -18.62
C PRO A 70 -25.19 0.10 -19.54
N THR A 71 -24.18 0.76 -20.13
CA THR A 71 -23.16 0.13 -20.98
C THR A 71 -21.97 -0.44 -20.19
N GLY A 72 -22.00 -0.42 -18.85
CA GLY A 72 -20.92 -0.87 -17.97
C GLY A 72 -20.18 0.25 -17.22
N LEU A 73 -19.01 -0.07 -16.67
CA LEU A 73 -18.18 0.87 -15.92
C LEU A 73 -17.47 1.85 -16.85
N LYS A 74 -17.61 3.16 -16.57
CA LYS A 74 -16.96 4.22 -17.35
C LYS A 74 -16.27 5.23 -16.44
N VAL A 75 -15.12 5.74 -16.88
CA VAL A 75 -14.48 6.89 -16.23
C VAL A 75 -15.32 8.14 -16.49
N SER A 76 -15.82 8.76 -15.43
CA SER A 76 -16.72 9.93 -15.50
C SER A 76 -15.98 11.26 -15.36
N LYS A 77 -14.96 11.31 -14.49
CA LYS A 77 -14.17 12.50 -14.18
C LYS A 77 -12.75 12.07 -13.85
N TYR A 78 -11.76 12.89 -14.22
CA TYR A 78 -10.37 12.61 -13.86
C TYR A 78 -9.51 13.87 -13.84
N SER A 79 -8.38 13.77 -13.15
CA SER A 79 -7.22 14.65 -13.20
C SER A 79 -6.00 13.74 -13.04
N MET A 80 -5.09 13.75 -14.02
CA MET A 80 -3.85 12.95 -13.99
C MET A 80 -2.61 13.80 -13.70
N HIS A 81 -2.80 15.06 -13.28
CA HIS A 81 -1.70 15.97 -12.94
C HIS A 81 -1.16 15.67 -11.53
N HIS A 82 0.05 15.10 -11.45
CA HIS A 82 0.73 14.85 -10.18
C HIS A 82 1.51 16.07 -9.70
N SER A 83 1.47 16.31 -8.38
CA SER A 83 2.32 17.29 -7.69
C SER A 83 3.68 16.72 -7.23
N HIS A 84 3.99 15.49 -7.65
CA HIS A 84 5.23 14.78 -7.31
C HIS A 84 5.69 13.96 -8.51
N ALA A 85 6.97 13.57 -8.51
CA ALA A 85 7.49 12.68 -9.52
C ALA A 85 6.77 11.32 -9.45
N VAL A 86 6.47 10.80 -10.64
CA VAL A 86 5.91 9.46 -10.85
C VAL A 86 6.80 8.82 -11.89
N SER A 87 7.34 7.65 -11.56
CA SER A 87 8.11 6.83 -12.49
C SER A 87 7.82 5.36 -12.19
N PRO A 88 7.82 4.47 -13.21
CA PRO A 88 7.74 3.02 -13.02
C PRO A 88 8.76 2.53 -11.98
N ASP A 89 9.97 3.10 -11.97
CA ASP A 89 11.05 2.77 -11.02
C ASP A 89 10.74 3.22 -9.58
N SER A 90 9.76 4.11 -9.41
CA SER A 90 9.33 4.63 -8.11
C SER A 90 8.20 3.81 -7.49
N VAL A 91 7.50 2.99 -8.28
CA VAL A 91 6.52 2.01 -7.79
C VAL A 91 7.30 0.84 -7.26
N VAL A 92 7.65 0.92 -5.99
CA VAL A 92 8.10 -0.29 -5.34
C VAL A 92 6.86 -1.07 -4.91
N PRO A 93 6.72 -2.33 -5.37
CA PRO A 93 5.61 -3.17 -5.01
C PRO A 93 5.41 -3.16 -3.48
N SER A 94 4.16 -2.96 -3.05
CA SER A 94 3.82 -2.84 -1.63
C SER A 94 4.16 -4.09 -0.82
N ASP A 95 4.36 -5.23 -1.49
CA ASP A 95 4.64 -6.52 -0.87
C ASP A 95 6.14 -6.86 -0.78
N GLU A 96 6.97 -6.51 -1.77
CA GLU A 96 8.41 -6.79 -1.72
C GLU A 96 9.15 -5.95 -0.66
N ARG A 97 8.61 -4.79 -0.29
CA ARG A 97 9.13 -3.95 0.81
C ARG A 97 8.79 -4.47 2.22
N ARG A 98 7.90 -5.46 2.34
CA ARG A 98 7.41 -5.94 3.65
C ARG A 98 7.82 -7.36 3.98
N CYS A 99 8.27 -8.14 3.01
CA CYS A 99 8.83 -9.46 3.24
C CYS A 99 10.35 -9.35 3.38
N LEU A 100 10.85 -9.78 4.54
CA LEU A 100 12.25 -10.14 4.65
C LEU A 100 12.46 -11.38 3.77
N THR A 101 13.57 -11.41 3.02
CA THR A 101 14.04 -12.65 2.39
C THR A 101 14.51 -13.62 3.48
N GLU A 102 14.72 -14.89 3.14
CA GLU A 102 15.21 -15.88 4.11
C GLU A 102 16.55 -15.45 4.73
N GLU A 103 17.49 -14.97 3.91
CA GLU A 103 18.78 -14.45 4.37
C GLU A 103 18.66 -13.23 5.31
N GLU A 104 17.75 -12.30 4.98
CA GLU A 104 17.49 -11.13 5.82
C GLU A 104 16.80 -11.51 7.13
N GLU A 105 15.91 -12.50 7.08
CA GLU A 105 15.23 -13.03 8.26
C GLU A 105 16.23 -13.71 9.21
N GLU A 106 17.12 -14.54 8.70
CA GLU A 106 18.20 -15.15 9.49
C GLU A 106 19.09 -14.09 10.16
N PHE A 107 19.43 -13.04 9.41
CA PHE A 107 20.20 -11.94 9.97
C PHE A 107 19.45 -11.23 11.12
N VAL A 108 18.16 -10.94 10.94
CA VAL A 108 17.34 -10.33 12.01
C VAL A 108 17.20 -11.28 13.20
N ASN A 109 17.03 -12.56 12.96
CA ASN A 109 16.94 -13.59 13.99
C ASN A 109 18.24 -13.65 14.82
N SER A 110 19.40 -13.57 14.18
CA SER A 110 20.69 -13.51 14.89
C SER A 110 20.77 -12.29 15.84
N LEU A 111 20.26 -11.13 15.41
CA LEU A 111 20.21 -9.92 16.25
C LEU A 111 19.22 -10.05 17.42
N ILE A 112 18.12 -10.77 17.21
CA ILE A 112 17.14 -11.08 18.27
C ILE A 112 17.77 -12.03 19.30
N MET A 113 18.52 -13.05 18.86
CA MET A 113 19.15 -14.03 19.77
C MET A 113 20.22 -13.40 20.67
N ILE A 114 20.99 -12.43 20.16
CA ILE A 114 21.93 -11.66 20.99
C ILE A 114 21.25 -10.58 21.84
N ASN A 115 19.92 -10.59 21.92
CA ASN A 115 19.09 -9.66 22.69
C ASN A 115 19.31 -8.18 22.34
N THR A 116 19.51 -7.88 21.05
CA THR A 116 19.64 -6.49 20.58
C THR A 116 18.33 -5.73 20.77
N ASP A 117 18.41 -4.48 21.20
CA ASP A 117 17.23 -3.62 21.31
C ASP A 117 16.49 -3.46 19.97
N ASN A 118 15.16 -3.42 20.03
CA ASN A 118 14.29 -3.35 18.85
C ASN A 118 14.55 -2.09 18.00
N GLN A 119 14.93 -0.95 18.58
CA GLN A 119 15.29 0.23 17.80
C GLN A 119 16.60 0.04 17.06
N ASN A 120 17.58 -0.60 17.70
CA ASN A 120 18.85 -0.93 17.07
C ASN A 120 18.69 -1.93 15.93
N ILE A 121 17.86 -2.97 16.09
CA ILE A 121 17.55 -3.92 15.00
C ILE A 121 16.97 -3.16 13.80
N ARG A 122 15.99 -2.28 14.02
CA ARG A 122 15.40 -1.46 12.93
C ARG A 122 16.45 -0.60 12.24
N ARG A 123 17.34 0.02 13.00
CA ARG A 123 18.41 0.88 12.46
C ARG A 123 19.38 0.07 11.60
N ILE A 124 19.84 -1.08 12.10
CA ILE A 124 20.80 -1.94 11.39
C ILE A 124 20.19 -2.46 10.09
N VAL A 125 18.96 -2.98 10.13
CA VAL A 125 18.27 -3.52 8.94
C VAL A 125 18.01 -2.42 7.91
N ARG A 126 17.62 -1.23 8.37
CA ARG A 126 17.44 -0.08 7.49
C ARG A 126 18.75 0.35 6.82
N ASN A 127 19.85 0.35 7.55
CA ASN A 127 21.14 0.76 7.01
C ASN A 127 21.73 -0.30 6.06
N LYS A 128 21.53 -1.59 6.36
CA LYS A 128 22.12 -2.70 5.59
C LYS A 128 21.30 -3.06 4.35
N TYR A 129 19.98 -3.12 4.47
CA TYR A 129 19.08 -3.59 3.41
C TYR A 129 18.14 -2.52 2.87
N GLY A 130 18.16 -1.30 3.43
CA GLY A 130 17.21 -0.25 3.05
C GLY A 130 15.76 -0.52 3.49
N LYS A 131 15.51 -1.62 4.23
CA LYS A 131 14.18 -2.07 4.61
C LYS A 131 13.71 -1.49 5.94
N LEU A 132 12.40 -1.23 6.02
CA LEU A 132 11.77 -0.60 7.17
C LEU A 132 10.96 -1.64 7.95
N LEU A 133 11.51 -2.12 9.06
CA LEU A 133 10.84 -3.08 9.93
C LEU A 133 9.82 -2.41 10.85
N HIS A 134 8.58 -2.91 10.83
CA HIS A 134 7.57 -2.56 11.81
C HIS A 134 7.66 -3.43 13.07
N ALA A 135 7.04 -2.97 14.15
CA ALA A 135 6.94 -3.72 15.40
C ALA A 135 6.25 -5.08 15.22
N LYS A 136 5.25 -5.15 14.34
CA LYS A 136 4.54 -6.39 14.03
C LYS A 136 5.47 -7.44 13.43
N ASP A 137 6.39 -7.03 12.57
CA ASP A 137 7.34 -7.93 11.90
C ASP A 137 8.29 -8.54 12.93
N LEU A 138 8.87 -7.71 13.80
CA LEU A 138 9.74 -8.18 14.89
C LEU A 138 9.02 -9.12 15.86
N ASN A 139 7.77 -8.82 16.21
CA ASN A 139 6.98 -9.69 17.09
C ASN A 139 6.70 -11.05 16.42
N ARG A 140 6.38 -11.06 15.12
CA ARG A 140 6.20 -12.31 14.36
C ARG A 140 7.47 -13.16 14.36
N LEU A 141 8.63 -12.53 14.13
CA LEU A 141 9.93 -13.21 14.13
C LEU A 141 10.28 -13.79 15.50
N LYS A 142 10.05 -13.04 16.58
CA LYS A 142 10.25 -13.54 17.95
C LYS A 142 9.36 -14.74 18.26
N VAL A 143 8.09 -14.69 17.85
CA VAL A 143 7.16 -15.82 18.02
C VAL A 143 7.62 -17.04 17.22
N LYS A 144 8.05 -16.84 15.97
CA LYS A 144 8.55 -17.92 15.10
C LYS A 144 9.81 -18.58 15.69
N LEU A 145 10.75 -17.78 16.20
CA LEU A 145 11.97 -18.28 16.87
C LEU A 145 11.65 -19.10 18.13
N ASN A 146 10.73 -18.62 18.96
CA ASN A 146 10.33 -19.36 20.17
C ASN A 146 9.69 -20.72 19.85
N TYR A 147 8.99 -20.83 18.72
CA TYR A 147 8.37 -22.08 18.27
C TYR A 147 9.38 -23.09 17.71
N GLN A 148 10.54 -22.63 17.24
CA GLN A 148 11.61 -23.49 16.71
C GLN A 148 12.58 -23.99 17.79
N GLN A 149 12.46 -23.47 19.03
CA GLN A 149 13.28 -23.87 20.18
C GLN A 149 12.54 -24.83 21.14
N GLN A 150 11.29 -25.20 20.84
CA GLN A 150 10.52 -26.26 21.50
C GLN A 150 10.55 -27.53 20.66
#